data_AF-A0A2T0RQU8-F1
#
_entry.id   AF-A0A2T0RQU8-F1
#
_cell.length_a   1.000
_cell.length_b   1.000
_cell.length_c   1.000
_cell.angle_alpha   90.00
_cell.angle_beta   90.00
_cell.angle_gamma   90.00
#
_symmetry.space_group_name_H-M   'P 1'
#
loop_
_entity.id
_entity.type
_entity.pdbx_description
1 polymer ?
#
loop_
_entity_poly.entity_id
_entity_poly.type
_entity_poly.pdbx_seq_one_letter_code
_entity_poly.pdbx_strand_id
1 'polypeptide(L)'
;KQTTLWQIANRDQDAETVHGTQKPVECMRRPVLNNSDPGQAVYEPFMGSGTTLIAAETTNRICLGVELNPAYVDVAVERWQAFTGKAAVHEATGSTWAELKAERIGTDT
;
A
#
# COMPACT_ATOMS: atom_id res chain seq x y z
N LYS A 1 -18.68 12.49 19.07
CA LYS A 1 -18.20 13.73 18.39
C LYS A 1 -16.81 13.45 17.82
N GLN A 2 -16.58 13.78 16.56
CA GLN A 2 -15.25 13.69 15.97
C GLN A 2 -14.37 14.85 16.49
N THR A 3 -13.08 14.58 16.73
CA THR A 3 -12.09 15.55 17.21
C THR A 3 -10.97 15.71 16.18
N THR A 4 -10.29 16.86 16.21
CA THR A 4 -9.11 17.15 15.38
C THR A 4 -7.81 16.62 15.96
N LEU A 5 -7.81 16.18 17.24
CA LEU A 5 -6.65 15.55 17.87
C LEU A 5 -6.81 14.02 17.84
N TRP A 6 -5.93 13.34 17.11
CA TRP A 6 -5.94 11.87 17.00
C TRP A 6 -4.80 11.26 17.80
N GLN A 7 -5.15 10.46 18.81
CA GLN A 7 -4.20 9.59 19.50
C GLN A 7 -4.14 8.27 18.74
N ILE A 8 -3.01 8.01 18.07
CA ILE A 8 -2.75 6.78 17.32
C ILE A 8 -1.41 6.24 17.81
N ALA A 9 -1.41 5.02 18.35
CA ALA A 9 -0.20 4.37 18.81
C ALA A 9 0.72 4.03 17.63
N ASN A 10 2.03 4.11 17.83
CA ASN A 10 3.04 3.90 16.80
C ASN A 10 3.50 2.43 16.67
N ARG A 11 2.84 1.47 17.35
CA ARG A 11 3.33 0.09 17.48
C ARG A 11 2.34 -0.94 16.99
N ASP A 12 2.89 -1.95 16.30
CA ASP A 12 2.33 -3.29 16.08
C ASP A 12 1.04 -3.39 15.23
N GLN A 13 0.96 -2.69 14.08
CA GLN A 13 -0.10 -2.98 13.09
C GLN A 13 0.36 -3.85 11.91
N ASP A 14 1.68 -3.98 11.70
CA ASP A 14 2.28 -4.95 10.79
C ASP A 14 3.41 -5.64 11.58
N ALA A 15 3.29 -6.93 11.88
CA ALA A 15 4.23 -7.66 12.75
C ALA A 15 5.64 -7.85 12.13
N GLU A 16 5.88 -7.37 10.92
CA GLU A 16 7.12 -7.54 10.15
C GLU A 16 7.58 -6.23 9.46
N THR A 17 7.54 -5.08 10.14
CA THR A 17 8.02 -3.83 9.52
C THR A 17 9.54 -3.80 9.41
N VAL A 18 10.05 -4.07 8.20
CA VAL A 18 11.48 -3.93 7.79
C VAL A 18 11.89 -2.46 7.60
N HIS A 19 10.95 -1.50 7.57
CA HIS A 19 11.24 -0.08 7.30
C HIS A 19 10.94 0.87 8.48
N GLY A 20 11.97 1.62 8.89
CA GLY A 20 11.92 2.53 10.05
C GLY A 20 11.03 3.78 9.94
N THR A 21 10.33 4.02 8.83
CA THR A 21 9.51 5.24 8.60
C THR A 21 8.06 4.94 8.23
N GLN A 22 7.60 3.70 8.37
CA GLN A 22 6.24 3.33 8.02
C GLN A 22 5.20 4.03 8.93
N LYS A 23 4.23 4.70 8.32
CA LYS A 23 3.12 5.34 9.05
C LYS A 23 2.13 4.27 9.56
N PRO A 24 1.53 4.46 10.74
CA PRO A 24 0.39 3.64 11.17
C PRO A 24 -0.75 3.71 10.16
N VAL A 25 -1.34 2.56 9.79
CA VAL A 25 -2.43 2.49 8.78
C VAL A 25 -3.63 3.32 9.21
N GLU A 26 -3.94 3.35 10.51
CA GLU A 26 -5.04 4.12 11.07
C GLU A 26 -4.97 5.63 10.74
N CYS A 27 -3.76 6.18 10.55
CA CYS A 27 -3.59 7.58 10.15
C CYS A 27 -4.22 7.87 8.78
N MET A 28 -4.18 6.90 7.86
CA MET A 28 -4.78 7.03 6.53
C MET A 28 -6.20 6.44 6.47
N ARG A 29 -6.50 5.42 7.27
CA ARG A 29 -7.83 4.80 7.29
C ARG A 29 -8.93 5.76 7.72
N ARG A 30 -8.69 6.60 8.74
CA ARG A 30 -9.66 7.60 9.22
C ARG A 30 -10.07 8.60 8.13
N PRO A 31 -9.14 9.33 7.46
CA PRO A 31 -9.54 10.28 6.43
C PRO A 31 -10.21 9.60 5.23
N VAL A 32 -9.81 8.38 4.85
CA VAL A 32 -10.48 7.60 3.79
C VAL A 32 -11.95 7.34 4.15
N LEU A 33 -12.24 6.85 5.36
CA LEU A 33 -13.62 6.60 5.80
C LEU A 33 -14.48 7.86 5.88
N ASN A 34 -13.89 8.99 6.26
CA ASN A 34 -14.64 10.22 6.46
C ASN A 34 -15.00 10.95 5.16
N ASN A 35 -14.28 10.67 4.07
CA ASN A 35 -14.35 11.47 2.84
C ASN A 35 -14.60 10.64 1.57
N SER A 36 -14.92 9.35 1.71
CA SER A 36 -15.25 8.49 0.58
C SER A 36 -16.23 7.41 0.99
N ASP A 37 -16.92 6.83 0.02
CA ASP A 37 -17.74 5.63 0.17
C ASP A 37 -17.00 4.38 -0.34
N PRO A 38 -17.39 3.17 0.12
CA PRO A 38 -16.89 1.92 -0.45
C PRO A 38 -17.02 1.90 -1.98
N GLY A 39 -16.00 1.40 -2.67
CA GLY A 39 -15.90 1.37 -4.12
C GLY A 39 -15.35 2.65 -4.77
N GLN A 40 -15.24 3.77 -4.03
CA GLN A 40 -14.62 4.99 -4.57
C GLN A 40 -13.09 4.88 -4.59
N ALA A 41 -12.48 5.68 -5.48
CA ALA A 41 -11.05 5.77 -5.61
C ALA A 41 -10.41 6.74 -4.60
N VAL A 42 -9.24 6.37 -4.08
CA VAL A 42 -8.35 7.19 -3.26
C VAL A 42 -7.05 7.36 -4.03
N TYR A 43 -6.67 8.61 -4.30
CA TYR A 43 -5.43 8.92 -5.01
C TYR A 43 -4.28 9.21 -4.04
N GLU A 44 -3.14 8.54 -4.23
CA GLU A 44 -1.92 8.71 -3.44
C GLU A 44 -0.71 8.96 -4.37
N PRO A 45 -0.29 10.22 -4.59
CA PRO A 45 0.83 10.54 -5.48
C PRO A 45 2.21 10.21 -4.89
N PHE A 46 2.30 9.87 -3.60
CA PHE A 46 3.57 9.58 -2.91
C PHE A 46 3.43 8.29 -2.06
N MET A 47 3.32 7.15 -2.74
CA MET A 47 2.95 5.87 -2.12
C MET A 47 3.88 5.45 -0.97
N GLY A 48 5.19 5.68 -1.10
CA GLY A 48 6.19 5.15 -0.19
C GLY A 48 5.98 3.65 0.04
N SER A 49 5.91 3.24 1.31
CA SER A 49 5.66 1.84 1.70
C SER A 49 4.19 1.39 1.63
N GLY A 50 3.30 2.14 0.95
CA GLY A 50 1.93 1.68 0.66
C GLY A 50 0.93 1.80 1.83
N THR A 51 1.12 2.72 2.77
CA THR A 51 0.19 2.84 3.93
C THR A 51 -1.23 3.21 3.51
N THR A 52 -1.39 4.11 2.53
CA THR A 52 -2.70 4.48 1.98
C THR A 52 -3.33 3.31 1.21
N LEU A 53 -2.53 2.53 0.50
CA LEU A 53 -2.97 1.31 -0.20
C LEU A 53 -3.60 0.30 0.76
N ILE A 54 -2.93 -0.01 1.89
CA ILE A 54 -3.49 -0.93 2.90
C ILE A 54 -4.76 -0.35 3.55
N ALA A 55 -4.79 0.97 3.82
CA ALA A 55 -5.98 1.63 4.35
C ALA A 55 -7.18 1.54 3.39
N ALA A 56 -6.96 1.75 2.09
CA ALA A 56 -7.98 1.63 1.06
C ALA A 56 -8.49 0.18 0.94
N GLU A 57 -7.59 -0.81 0.91
CA GLU A 57 -7.96 -2.23 0.87
C GLU A 57 -8.83 -2.62 2.08
N THR A 58 -8.39 -2.26 3.29
CA THR A 58 -9.12 -2.54 4.55
C THR A 58 -10.50 -1.88 4.59
N THR A 59 -10.69 -0.81 3.83
CA THR A 59 -11.94 -0.05 3.80
C THR A 59 -12.74 -0.32 2.52
N ASN A 60 -12.38 -1.28 1.67
CA ASN A 60 -13.10 -1.55 0.42
C ASN A 60 -13.16 -0.33 -0.52
N ARG A 61 -12.05 0.41 -0.65
CA ARG A 61 -11.84 1.49 -1.63
C ARG A 61 -10.75 1.05 -2.62
N ILE A 62 -10.70 1.70 -3.78
CA ILE A 62 -9.64 1.48 -4.78
C ILE A 62 -8.53 2.49 -4.52
N CYS A 63 -7.29 2.05 -4.33
CA CYS A 63 -6.15 2.96 -4.26
C CYS A 63 -5.54 3.12 -5.65
N LEU A 64 -5.43 4.35 -6.13
CA LEU A 64 -4.64 4.72 -7.30
C LEU A 64 -3.42 5.45 -6.78
N GLY A 65 -2.21 5.01 -7.09
CA GLY A 65 -1.08 5.80 -6.65
C GLY A 65 0.23 5.54 -7.34
N VAL A 66 1.17 6.41 -7.02
CA VAL A 66 2.41 6.61 -7.75
C VAL A 66 3.55 6.60 -6.76
N GLU A 67 4.64 5.97 -7.15
CA GLU A 67 5.91 6.02 -6.44
C GLU A 67 7.02 6.16 -7.46
N LEU A 68 7.96 7.06 -7.18
CA LEU A 68 9.06 7.36 -8.07
C LEU A 68 10.20 6.37 -7.89
N ASN A 69 10.47 5.96 -6.65
CA ASN A 69 11.57 5.07 -6.35
C ASN A 69 11.16 3.61 -6.53
N PRO A 70 11.77 2.88 -7.50
CA PRO A 70 11.43 1.48 -7.74
C PRO A 70 11.52 0.60 -6.49
N ALA A 71 12.52 0.82 -5.62
CA ALA A 71 12.65 0.02 -4.40
C ALA A 71 11.44 0.19 -3.45
N TYR A 72 10.81 1.37 -3.42
CA TYR A 72 9.58 1.56 -2.63
C TYR A 72 8.34 0.99 -3.33
N VAL A 73 8.33 0.94 -4.67
CA VAL A 73 7.29 0.20 -5.41
C VAL A 73 7.31 -1.27 -5.00
N ASP A 74 8.48 -1.90 -4.99
CA ASP A 74 8.67 -3.30 -4.56
C ASP A 74 8.13 -3.51 -3.14
N VAL A 75 8.52 -2.65 -2.19
CA VAL A 75 8.05 -2.70 -0.80
C VAL A 75 6.53 -2.58 -0.71
N ALA A 76 5.91 -1.64 -1.42
CA ALA A 76 4.46 -1.43 -1.38
C ALA A 76 3.70 -2.64 -1.96
N VAL A 77 4.18 -3.19 -3.08
CA VAL A 77 3.60 -4.39 -3.71
C VAL A 77 3.71 -5.59 -2.78
N GLU A 78 4.90 -5.87 -2.25
CA GLU A 78 5.13 -7.01 -1.37
C GLU A 78 4.32 -6.91 -0.09
N ARG A 79 4.23 -5.71 0.52
CA ARG A 79 3.40 -5.47 1.69
C ARG A 79 1.91 -5.71 1.40
N TRP A 80 1.39 -5.25 0.26
CA TRP A 80 0.00 -5.49 -0.11
C TRP A 80 -0.29 -6.97 -0.38
N GLN A 81 0.62 -7.69 -1.06
CA GLN A 81 0.47 -9.13 -1.27
C GLN A 81 0.48 -9.89 0.06
N ALA A 82 1.39 -9.56 0.97
CA ALA A 82 1.44 -10.16 2.31
C ALA A 82 0.17 -9.89 3.12
N PHE A 83 -0.35 -8.66 3.05
CA PHE A 83 -1.58 -8.27 3.74
C PHE A 83 -2.83 -8.97 3.18
N THR A 84 -2.95 -9.10 1.86
CA THR A 84 -4.16 -9.61 1.19
C THR A 84 -4.12 -11.09 0.84
N GLY A 85 -2.93 -11.69 0.76
CA GLY A 85 -2.71 -13.00 0.17
C GLY A 85 -2.92 -13.06 -1.35
N LYS A 86 -3.14 -11.92 -2.02
CA LYS A 86 -3.36 -11.85 -3.47
C LYS A 86 -2.03 -11.67 -4.21
N ALA A 87 -1.99 -12.08 -5.47
CA ALA A 87 -0.88 -11.77 -6.38
C ALA A 87 -1.14 -10.43 -7.08
N ALA A 88 -0.15 -9.53 -7.04
CA ALA A 88 -0.19 -8.30 -7.81
C ALA A 88 0.08 -8.63 -9.29
N VAL A 89 -0.67 -7.97 -10.17
CA VAL A 89 -0.65 -8.22 -11.62
C VAL A 89 -0.40 -6.91 -12.34
N HIS A 90 0.51 -6.93 -13.31
CA HIS A 90 0.72 -5.83 -14.21
C HIS A 90 -0.40 -5.77 -15.24
N GLU A 91 -1.16 -4.68 -15.25
CA GLU A 91 -2.39 -4.53 -16.04
C GLU A 91 -2.16 -4.82 -17.53
N ALA A 92 -1.11 -4.26 -18.14
CA ALA A 92 -0.92 -4.34 -19.58
C ALA A 92 -0.46 -5.72 -20.07
N THR A 93 0.30 -6.47 -19.26
CA THR A 93 0.87 -7.77 -19.66
C THR A 93 0.16 -8.96 -19.04
N GLY A 94 -0.60 -8.75 -17.96
CA GLY A 94 -1.17 -9.83 -17.15
C GLY A 94 -0.15 -10.60 -16.31
N SER A 95 1.14 -10.23 -16.37
CA SER A 95 2.21 -10.89 -15.61
C SER A 95 2.08 -10.59 -14.12
N THR A 96 2.33 -11.59 -13.29
CA THR A 96 2.39 -11.44 -11.84
C THR A 96 3.66 -10.69 -11.40
N TRP A 97 3.63 -10.13 -10.20
CA TRP A 97 4.81 -9.52 -9.58
C TRP A 97 6.02 -10.48 -9.56
N ALA A 98 5.79 -11.76 -9.26
CA ALA A 98 6.84 -12.77 -9.18
C ALA A 98 7.54 -12.99 -10.53
N GLU A 99 6.76 -13.08 -11.62
CA GLU A 99 7.29 -13.24 -12.97
C GLU A 99 8.11 -12.00 -13.39
N LEU A 100 7.58 -10.80 -13.17
CA LEU A 100 8.28 -9.55 -13.51
C LEU A 100 9.54 -9.34 -12.69
N LYS A 101 9.51 -9.69 -11.39
CA LYS A 101 10.69 -9.62 -10.52
C LYS A 101 11.77 -10.58 -10.99
N ALA A 102 11.40 -11.81 -11.36
CA ALA A 102 12.33 -12.79 -11.90
C ALA A 102 12.94 -12.34 -13.25
N GLU A 103 12.13 -11.78 -14.15
CA GLU A 103 12.60 -11.24 -15.43
C GLU A 103 13.62 -10.11 -15.24
N ARG A 104 13.33 -9.15 -14.35
CA ARG A 104 14.21 -8.01 -14.06
C ARG A 104 15.53 -8.39 -13.40
N ILE A 105 15.54 -9.46 -12.60
CA ILE A 105 16.77 -10.00 -11.98
C ILE A 105 17.54 -10.87 -12.99
N GLY A 106 16.83 -11.50 -13.93
CA GLY A 106 17.38 -12.45 -14.91
C GLY A 106 18.14 -11.85 -16.09
N THR A 107 18.39 -10.54 -16.11
CA THR A 107 19.13 -9.85 -17.20
C THR A 107 20.54 -9.38 -16.81
N ASP A 108 21.02 -9.71 -15.61
CA ASP A 108 22.34 -9.29 -15.09
C ASP A 108 23.44 -10.38 -15.25
N THR A 109 23.54 -10.99 -16.44
CA THR A 109 24.67 -11.86 -16.84
C THR A 109 25.33 -11.38 -18.11
#